data_AF-A0A365XX65-F1
#
_entry.id   AF-A0A365XX65-F1
#
_cell.length_a   1.000
_cell.length_b   1.000
_cell.length_c   1.000
_cell.angle_alpha   90.00
_cell.angle_beta   90.00
_cell.angle_gamma   90.00
#
_symmetry.space_group_name_H-M   'P 1'
#
loop_
_entity.id
_entity.type
_entity.pdbx_description
1 polymer ?
#
loop_
_entity_poly.entity_id
_entity_poly.type
_entity_poly.pdbx_seq_one_letter_code
_entity_poly.pdbx_strand_id
1 'polypeptide(L)'
;MTPYQSANDIRDSSVCIKKAKEHIMNWRTAIKKVLPEPYNQLNIPNAVFIPFADILALAEKYKHLHGKEIAGVRGYFAIDQPYFEDKIRLMLVPVVEVSENYIVTYKDLILETTTTEYSPTGEKAEADVETSVYDFTKPCPDFCDTTSPFYTLQSEE
;
A
#
# COMPACT_ATOMS: atom_id res chain seq x y z
N MET A 1 -0.21 27.92 21.86
CA MET A 1 -0.44 26.57 21.28
C MET A 1 0.56 26.40 20.16
N THR A 2 1.51 25.48 20.28
CA THR A 2 2.50 25.20 19.24
C THR A 2 1.85 24.37 18.13
N PRO A 3 2.06 24.72 16.85
CA PRO A 3 1.64 23.87 15.73
C PRO A 3 2.33 22.52 15.87
N TYR A 4 1.57 21.44 15.70
CA TYR A 4 2.07 20.07 15.85
C TYR A 4 3.22 19.80 14.87
N GLN A 5 4.23 19.10 15.39
CA GLN A 5 5.51 18.84 14.74
C GLN A 5 5.31 18.22 13.35
N SER A 6 5.99 18.83 12.37
CA SER A 6 6.41 18.16 11.14
C SER A 6 6.92 16.76 11.48
N ALA A 7 6.54 15.75 10.66
CA ALA A 7 7.01 14.36 10.69
C ALA A 7 7.97 14.05 11.84
N ASN A 8 7.52 13.25 12.82
CA ASN A 8 8.40 12.69 13.87
C ASN A 8 9.77 12.38 13.26
N ASP A 9 10.84 12.80 13.93
CA ASP A 9 12.20 12.54 13.47
C ASP A 9 12.28 11.09 12.98
N ILE A 10 12.75 10.89 11.74
CA ILE A 10 12.78 9.55 11.15
C ILE A 10 13.52 8.55 12.05
N ARG A 11 14.44 9.06 12.89
CA ARG A 11 15.16 8.30 13.91
C ARG A 11 14.22 7.74 14.99
N ASP A 12 13.21 8.49 15.40
CA ASP A 12 12.22 8.09 16.40
C ASP A 12 11.19 7.10 15.84
N SER A 13 11.04 7.06 14.52
CA SER A 13 10.20 6.08 13.81
C SER A 13 10.95 4.78 13.47
N SER A 14 12.27 4.73 13.68
CA SER A 14 13.08 3.55 13.38
C SER A 14 12.91 2.46 14.43
N VAL A 15 12.81 1.20 13.98
CA VAL A 15 12.71 0.02 14.85
C VAL A 15 14.01 -0.77 14.79
N CYS A 16 14.56 -1.15 15.94
CA CYS A 16 15.78 -1.94 15.96
C CYS A 16 15.57 -3.33 15.34
N ILE A 17 16.63 -3.88 14.74
CA ILE A 17 16.53 -5.10 13.91
C ILE A 17 15.96 -6.31 14.67
N LYS A 18 16.27 -6.47 15.96
CA LYS A 18 15.72 -7.55 16.79
C LYS A 18 14.20 -7.48 16.87
N LYS A 19 13.64 -6.30 17.19
CA LYS A 19 12.19 -6.09 17.27
C LYS A 19 11.52 -6.21 15.91
N ALA A 20 12.16 -5.69 14.85
CA ALA A 20 11.65 -5.83 13.49
C ALA A 20 11.50 -7.30 13.08
N LYS A 21 12.53 -8.13 13.32
CA LYS A 21 12.47 -9.58 13.08
C LYS A 21 11.35 -10.25 13.87
N GLU A 22 11.22 -9.93 15.15
CA GLU A 22 10.17 -10.48 16.03
C GLU A 22 8.77 -10.13 15.52
N HIS A 23 8.52 -8.87 15.16
CA HIS A 23 7.23 -8.44 14.62
C HIS A 23 6.89 -9.14 13.29
N ILE A 24 7.87 -9.28 12.40
CA ILE A 24 7.68 -9.98 11.12
C ILE A 24 7.40 -11.48 11.36
N MET A 25 8.08 -12.11 12.33
CA MET A 25 7.79 -13.50 12.70
C MET A 25 6.41 -13.70 13.30
N ASN A 26 5.96 -12.76 14.15
CA ASN A 26 4.61 -12.78 14.70
C ASN A 26 3.56 -12.67 13.60
N TRP A 27 3.76 -11.79 12.60
CA TRP A 27 2.92 -11.72 11.41
C TRP A 27 2.87 -13.05 10.65
N ARG A 28 4.04 -13.62 10.30
CA ARG A 28 4.13 -14.91 9.58
C ARG A 28 3.44 -16.03 10.34
N THR A 29 3.56 -16.04 11.66
CA THR A 29 2.91 -17.05 12.52
C THR A 29 1.40 -16.86 12.58
N ALA A 30 0.92 -15.62 12.66
CA ALA A 30 -0.51 -15.32 12.70
C ALA A 30 -1.19 -15.63 11.36
N ILE A 31 -0.60 -15.21 10.24
CA ILE A 31 -1.20 -15.40 8.92
C ILE A 31 -1.27 -16.87 8.52
N LYS A 32 -0.27 -17.69 8.88
CA LYS A 32 -0.30 -19.15 8.69
C LYS A 32 -1.54 -19.83 9.28
N LYS A 33 -2.09 -19.28 10.37
CA LYS A 33 -3.28 -19.85 11.03
C LYS A 33 -4.58 -19.58 10.28
N VAL A 34 -4.59 -18.59 9.38
CA VAL A 34 -5.78 -18.21 8.60
C VAL A 34 -5.71 -18.66 7.15
N LEU A 35 -4.53 -19.09 6.68
CA LEU A 35 -4.36 -19.63 5.33
C LEU A 35 -4.85 -21.08 5.26
N PRO A 36 -5.59 -21.48 4.20
CA PRO A 36 -6.03 -22.84 4.02
C PRO A 36 -4.83 -23.78 3.76
N GLU A 37 -4.83 -24.95 4.40
CA GLU A 37 -3.85 -26.01 4.14
C GLU A 37 -4.15 -26.73 2.80
N PRO A 38 -3.13 -27.15 2.02
CA PRO A 38 -1.70 -26.94 2.25
C PRO A 38 -1.24 -25.58 1.73
N TYR A 39 -0.63 -24.74 2.58
CA TYR A 39 -0.03 -23.49 2.12
C TYR A 39 1.48 -23.65 1.87
N ASN A 40 1.97 -23.09 0.77
CA ASN A 40 3.39 -22.98 0.50
C ASN A 40 3.98 -21.82 1.34
N GLN A 41 5.15 -21.97 1.95
CA GLN A 41 5.80 -20.85 2.65
C GLN A 41 6.07 -19.64 1.73
N LEU A 42 6.21 -19.88 0.43
CA LEU A 42 6.31 -18.85 -0.62
C LEU A 42 5.02 -18.07 -0.83
N ASN A 43 3.88 -18.60 -0.38
CA ASN A 43 2.56 -18.00 -0.57
C ASN A 43 2.19 -17.03 0.56
N ILE A 44 2.98 -16.98 1.63
CA ILE A 44 2.76 -16.03 2.73
C ILE A 44 3.27 -14.66 2.29
N PRO A 45 2.42 -13.63 2.21
CA PRO A 45 2.86 -12.29 1.84
C PRO A 45 3.75 -11.72 2.95
N ASN A 46 5.05 -11.62 2.64
CA ASN A 46 6.07 -11.19 3.60
C ASN A 46 6.36 -9.69 3.49
N ALA A 47 6.43 -9.17 2.27
CA ALA A 47 6.72 -7.78 1.96
C ALA A 47 6.17 -7.40 0.59
N VAL A 48 5.96 -6.11 0.37
CA VAL A 48 5.72 -5.51 -0.94
C VAL A 48 6.85 -4.52 -1.20
N PHE A 49 7.48 -4.62 -2.36
CA PHE A 49 8.47 -3.64 -2.79
C PHE A 49 7.78 -2.51 -3.53
N ILE A 50 7.94 -1.28 -3.04
CA ILE A 50 7.41 -0.08 -3.68
C ILE A 50 8.60 0.82 -4.01
N PRO A 51 8.92 1.03 -5.30
CA PRO A 51 9.93 2.00 -5.69
C PRO A 51 9.60 3.40 -5.19
N PHE A 52 10.60 4.11 -4.66
CA PHE A 52 10.41 5.49 -4.22
C PHE A 52 10.00 6.42 -5.38
N ALA A 53 10.50 6.14 -6.59
CA ALA A 53 10.12 6.86 -7.80
C ALA A 53 8.61 6.80 -8.06
N ASP A 54 7.96 5.67 -7.77
CA ASP A 54 6.53 5.51 -7.96
C ASP A 54 5.74 6.35 -6.94
N ILE A 55 6.19 6.41 -5.68
CA ILE A 55 5.60 7.28 -4.66
C ILE A 55 5.71 8.76 -5.05
N LEU A 56 6.88 9.18 -5.56
CA LEU A 56 7.09 10.55 -6.03
C LEU A 56 6.22 10.86 -7.26
N ALA A 57 6.09 9.91 -8.19
CA ALA A 57 5.23 10.07 -9.37
C ALA A 57 3.76 10.27 -8.99
N LEU A 58 3.27 9.59 -7.94
CA LEU A 58 1.93 9.82 -7.40
C LEU A 58 1.77 11.25 -6.90
N ALA A 59 2.71 11.72 -6.07
CA ALA A 59 2.66 13.08 -5.53
C ALA A 59 2.64 14.13 -6.66
N GLU A 60 3.48 13.94 -7.67
CA GLU A 60 3.60 14.86 -8.80
C GLU A 60 2.36 14.85 -9.71
N LYS A 61 1.79 13.67 -9.97
CA LYS A 61 0.55 13.52 -10.77
C LYS A 61 -0.59 14.38 -10.20
N TYR A 62 -0.85 14.30 -8.90
CA TYR A 62 -1.99 15.01 -8.28
C TYR A 62 -1.72 16.48 -8.02
N LYS A 63 -0.45 16.85 -7.81
CA LYS A 63 -0.03 18.24 -7.74
C LYS A 63 -0.35 18.98 -9.04
N HIS A 64 -0.02 18.39 -10.19
CA HIS A 64 -0.25 19.02 -11.49
C HIS A 64 -1.69 18.93 -12.00
N LEU A 65 -2.31 17.76 -11.92
CA LEU A 65 -3.61 17.53 -12.55
C LEU A 65 -4.79 18.08 -11.74
N HIS A 66 -4.66 18.16 -10.40
CA HIS A 66 -5.78 18.52 -9.53
C HIS A 66 -5.46 19.67 -8.56
N GLY A 67 -4.25 20.24 -8.62
CA GLY A 67 -3.83 21.30 -7.71
C GLY A 67 -3.84 20.87 -6.25
N LYS A 68 -3.70 19.57 -5.97
CA LYS A 68 -3.72 19.00 -4.63
C LYS A 68 -2.30 18.71 -4.17
N GLU A 69 -1.91 19.26 -3.03
CA GLU A 69 -0.68 18.87 -2.36
C GLU A 69 -0.90 17.55 -1.62
N ILE A 70 -0.17 16.52 -2.05
CA ILE A 70 -0.22 15.20 -1.44
C ILE A 70 0.67 15.20 -0.19
N ALA A 71 0.06 14.97 0.97
CA ALA A 71 0.74 14.87 2.25
C ALA A 71 1.42 13.50 2.45
N GLY A 72 0.97 12.48 1.72
CA GLY A 72 1.56 11.14 1.76
C GLY A 72 0.72 10.11 1.02
N VAL A 73 0.94 8.84 1.34
CA VAL A 73 0.15 7.71 0.83
C VAL A 73 -0.34 6.86 2.00
N ARG A 74 -1.51 6.27 1.83
CA ARG A 74 -2.07 5.26 2.74
C ARG A 74 -2.07 3.91 2.04
N GLY A 75 -1.58 2.89 2.74
CA GLY A 75 -1.62 1.50 2.28
C GLY A 75 -2.83 0.77 2.85
N TYR A 76 -3.62 0.14 1.98
CA TYR A 76 -4.72 -0.75 2.33
C TYR A 76 -4.39 -2.18 1.91
N PHE A 77 -4.54 -3.13 2.84
CA PHE A 77 -4.51 -4.54 2.49
C PHE A 77 -5.85 -4.94 1.87
N ALA A 78 -5.80 -5.63 0.73
CA ALA A 78 -6.97 -6.08 -0.01
C ALA A 78 -6.81 -7.54 -0.45
N ILE A 79 -7.95 -8.18 -0.68
CA ILE A 79 -8.07 -9.53 -1.24
C ILE A 79 -9.19 -9.49 -2.28
N ASP A 80 -9.06 -10.25 -3.37
CA ASP A 80 -10.03 -10.23 -4.47
C ASP A 80 -11.34 -10.95 -4.10
N GLN A 81 -11.24 -11.88 -3.16
CA GLN A 81 -12.33 -12.73 -2.69
C GLN A 81 -12.42 -12.67 -1.17
N PRO A 82 -13.59 -12.93 -0.55
CA PRO A 82 -13.75 -12.92 0.91
C PRO A 82 -13.13 -14.14 1.62
N TYR A 83 -12.02 -14.66 1.08
CA TYR A 83 -11.22 -15.77 1.59
C TYR A 83 -9.79 -15.65 1.06
N PHE A 84 -8.82 -16.25 1.77
CA PHE A 84 -7.41 -16.16 1.38
C PHE A 84 -7.07 -17.17 0.28
N GLU A 85 -6.78 -16.66 -0.93
CA GLU A 85 -6.20 -17.42 -2.05
C GLU A 85 -4.72 -17.09 -2.27
N ASP A 86 -3.96 -16.89 -1.18
CA ASP A 86 -2.52 -16.59 -1.24
C ASP A 86 -2.14 -15.29 -1.99
N LYS A 87 -3.13 -14.42 -2.23
CA LYS A 87 -2.97 -13.13 -2.89
C LYS A 87 -3.47 -12.02 -1.98
N ILE A 88 -2.55 -11.42 -1.22
CA ILE A 88 -2.81 -10.15 -0.54
C ILE A 88 -2.28 -9.04 -1.43
N ARG A 89 -3.14 -8.06 -1.67
CA ARG A 89 -2.81 -6.82 -2.38
C ARG A 89 -2.53 -5.70 -1.40
N LEU A 90 -1.59 -4.82 -1.74
CA LEU A 90 -1.35 -3.53 -1.10
C LEU A 90 -1.75 -2.42 -2.06
N MET A 91 -2.92 -1.83 -1.79
CA MET A 91 -3.44 -0.69 -2.52
C MET A 91 -2.89 0.59 -1.89
N LEU A 92 -2.28 1.47 -2.69
CA LEU A 92 -1.86 2.79 -2.25
C LEU A 92 -2.86 3.85 -2.69
N VAL A 93 -3.25 4.69 -1.74
CA VAL A 93 -4.16 5.81 -1.94
C VAL A 93 -3.45 7.11 -1.54
N PRO A 94 -3.39 8.14 -2.40
CA PRO A 94 -2.84 9.44 -2.04
C PRO A 94 -3.64 10.07 -0.90
N VAL A 95 -2.95 10.74 0.01
CA VAL A 95 -3.54 11.41 1.16
C VAL A 95 -3.32 12.90 1.05
N VAL A 96 -4.38 13.68 1.27
CA VAL A 96 -4.33 15.14 1.30
C VAL A 96 -4.53 15.65 2.73
N GLU A 97 -3.88 16.75 3.03
CA GLU A 97 -4.14 17.50 4.25
C GLU A 97 -5.39 18.36 4.06
N VAL A 98 -6.31 18.32 5.03
CA VAL A 98 -7.54 19.11 5.05
C VAL A 98 -7.63 19.86 6.37
N SER A 99 -7.65 21.19 6.30
CA SER A 99 -7.84 22.06 7.45
C SER A 99 -9.29 22.55 7.51
N GLU A 100 -10.04 22.06 8.50
CA GLU A 100 -11.42 22.47 8.76
C GLU A 100 -11.50 22.97 10.21
N ASN A 101 -11.99 24.20 10.42
CA ASN A 101 -12.10 24.82 11.76
C ASN A 101 -10.79 24.79 12.58
N TYR A 102 -9.64 25.03 11.93
CA TYR A 102 -8.30 24.97 12.54
C TYR A 102 -7.88 23.57 13.02
N ILE A 103 -8.63 22.53 12.64
CA ILE A 103 -8.28 21.13 12.87
C ILE A 103 -7.71 20.58 11.56
N VAL A 104 -6.46 20.13 11.61
CA VAL A 104 -5.80 19.47 10.49
C VAL A 104 -6.15 17.98 10.51
N THR A 105 -6.66 17.49 9.40
CA THR A 105 -7.00 16.07 9.19
C THR A 105 -6.39 15.56 7.90
N TYR A 106 -6.16 14.24 7.82
CA TYR A 106 -5.60 13.58 6.65
C TYR A 106 -6.67 12.70 6.01
N LYS A 107 -7.11 13.08 4.82
CA LYS A 107 -8.19 12.41 4.08
C LYS A 107 -7.62 11.72 2.84
N ASP A 108 -8.17 10.56 2.52
CA ASP A 108 -7.84 9.87 1.29
C ASP A 108 -8.39 10.66 0.10
N LEU A 109 -7.55 10.86 -0.91
CA LEU A 109 -7.95 11.45 -2.17
C LEU A 109 -8.46 10.33 -3.09
N ILE A 110 -9.77 10.07 -3.06
CA ILE A 110 -10.45 9.17 -3.98
C ILE A 110 -11.09 10.01 -5.10
N LEU A 111 -10.57 9.88 -6.31
CA LEU A 111 -11.08 10.51 -7.51
C LEU A 111 -11.58 9.42 -8.43
N GLU A 112 -12.83 9.54 -8.86
CA GLU A 112 -13.45 8.67 -9.86
C GLU A 112 -13.59 9.49 -11.14
N THR A 113 -12.85 9.13 -12.18
CA THR A 113 -12.99 9.75 -13.49
C THR A 113 -13.69 8.76 -14.41
N THR A 114 -14.87 9.13 -14.89
CA THR A 114 -15.55 8.36 -15.94
C THR A 114 -14.96 8.77 -17.28
N THR A 115 -14.09 7.94 -17.85
CA THR A 115 -13.70 8.12 -19.26
C THR A 115 -14.86 7.60 -20.11
N THR A 116 -15.64 8.53 -20.67
CA THR A 116 -16.63 8.19 -21.70
C THR A 116 -15.88 8.02 -23.02
N GLU A 117 -15.18 6.90 -23.16
CA GLU A 117 -14.67 6.51 -24.48
C GLU A 117 -15.85 6.04 -25.33
N TYR A 118 -16.20 6.81 -26.34
CA TYR A 118 -17.12 6.36 -27.38
C TYR A 118 -16.36 5.34 -28.23
N SER A 119 -16.80 4.08 -28.21
CA SER A 119 -16.33 3.08 -29.18
C SER A 119 -16.57 3.61 -30.60
N PRO A 120 -15.68 3.37 -31.58
CA PRO A 120 -15.88 3.76 -32.98
C PRO A 120 -17.20 3.25 -33.60
N THR A 121 -17.84 2.25 -32.96
CA THR A 121 -19.11 1.64 -33.36
C THR A 121 -20.35 2.29 -32.76
N GLY A 122 -20.21 3.30 -31.88
CA GLY A 122 -21.34 3.96 -31.23
C GLY A 122 -22.04 3.15 -30.14
N GLU A 123 -21.53 1.96 -29.81
CA GLU A 123 -21.94 1.22 -28.62
C GLU A 123 -21.31 1.85 -27.37
N LYS A 124 -22.09 1.99 -26.29
CA LYS A 124 -21.56 2.36 -24.97
C LYS A 124 -20.63 1.24 -24.52
N ALA A 125 -19.32 1.43 -24.67
CA ALA A 125 -18.36 0.67 -23.89
C ALA A 125 -18.66 0.92 -22.40
N GLU A 126 -18.55 -0.11 -21.55
CA GLU A 126 -18.53 0.11 -20.11
C GLU A 126 -17.45 1.15 -19.83
N ALA A 127 -17.83 2.27 -19.21
CA ALA A 127 -16.88 3.33 -18.92
C ALA A 127 -15.91 2.79 -17.88
N ASP A 128 -14.65 2.60 -18.27
CA ASP A 128 -13.59 2.36 -17.31
C ASP A 128 -13.56 3.55 -16.35
N VAL A 129 -13.77 3.28 -15.07
CA VAL A 129 -13.64 4.29 -14.02
C VAL A 129 -12.19 4.31 -13.61
N GLU A 130 -11.44 5.31 -14.09
CA GLU A 130 -10.11 5.55 -13.56
C GLU A 130 -10.25 6.03 -12.12
N THR A 131 -9.63 5.28 -11.19
CA THR A 131 -9.59 5.66 -9.78
C THR A 131 -8.21 6.12 -9.36
N SER A 132 -8.14 6.90 -8.28
CA SER A 132 -6.89 7.25 -7.62
C SER A 132 -6.36 6.17 -6.66
N VAL A 133 -6.90 4.95 -6.74
CA VAL A 133 -6.45 3.79 -5.97
C VAL A 133 -5.51 2.97 -6.84
N TYR A 134 -4.29 2.76 -6.37
CA TYR A 134 -3.24 2.10 -7.15
C TYR A 134 -2.85 0.78 -6.53
N ASP A 135 -2.84 -0.27 -7.35
CA ASP A 135 -2.33 -1.56 -6.94
C ASP A 135 -0.81 -1.61 -7.15
N PHE A 136 -0.04 -1.45 -6.07
CA PHE A 136 1.41 -1.61 -6.07
C PHE A 136 1.85 -3.01 -5.67
N THR A 137 0.92 -3.97 -5.69
CA THR A 137 1.21 -5.35 -5.35
C THR A 137 2.02 -5.99 -6.46
N LYS A 138 3.33 -5.89 -6.32
CA LYS A 138 4.23 -6.91 -6.82
C LYS A 138 4.52 -7.80 -5.62
N PRO A 139 3.77 -8.91 -5.45
CA PRO A 139 4.05 -9.79 -4.33
C PRO A 139 5.49 -10.26 -4.46
N CYS A 140 6.05 -10.63 -3.32
CA CYS A 140 7.38 -11.17 -3.25
C CYS A 140 7.33 -12.66 -3.69
N PRO A 141 7.39 -12.97 -5.00
CA PRO A 141 8.29 -14.05 -5.42
C PRO A 141 9.20 -13.71 -6.62
N ASP A 142 8.88 -12.71 -7.45
CA ASP A 142 9.69 -12.38 -8.64
C ASP A 142 10.84 -11.40 -8.35
N PHE A 143 10.69 -10.57 -7.30
CA PHE A 143 11.63 -9.48 -6.99
C PHE A 143 12.04 -9.46 -5.51
N CYS A 144 11.92 -10.59 -4.82
CA CYS A 144 12.35 -10.68 -3.42
C CYS A 144 13.86 -10.52 -3.29
N ASP A 145 14.27 -9.68 -2.35
CA ASP A 145 15.59 -9.80 -1.77
C ASP A 145 15.63 -11.03 -0.85
N THR A 146 15.96 -12.18 -1.45
CA THR A 146 16.11 -13.45 -0.71
C THR A 146 17.30 -13.44 0.25
N THR A 147 18.20 -12.46 0.13
CA THR A 147 19.35 -12.26 1.02
C THR A 147 18.99 -11.41 2.25
N SER A 148 17.81 -10.79 2.25
CA SER A 148 17.33 -9.99 3.36
C SER A 148 17.23 -10.83 4.63
N PRO A 149 17.68 -10.31 5.79
CA PRO A 149 17.53 -10.99 7.08
C PRO A 149 16.06 -11.15 7.51
N PHE A 150 15.12 -10.56 6.77
CA PHE A 150 13.68 -10.70 6.97
C PHE A 150 13.04 -11.78 6.08
N TYR A 151 13.75 -12.24 5.04
CA TYR A 151 13.24 -13.27 4.12
C TYR A 151 13.40 -14.68 4.71
N THR A 152 14.63 -15.06 5.06
CA THR A 152 14.98 -16.39 5.60
C THR A 152 14.84 -16.48 7.12
N LEU A 153 13.85 -15.80 7.71
CA LEU A 153 13.60 -15.92 9.15
C LEU A 153 13.21 -17.37 9.46
N GLN A 154 14.20 -18.17 9.88
CA GLN A 154 13.95 -19.48 10.45
C GLN A 154 13.38 -19.25 11.84
N SER A 155 12.27 -19.91 12.15
CA SER A 155 11.89 -20.10 13.55
C SER A 155 13.00 -20.92 14.19
N GLU A 156 13.79 -20.29 15.06
CA GLU A 156 14.57 -21.04 16.04
C GLU A 156 13.52 -21.74 16.93
N GLU A 157 13.30 -23.04 16.67
CA GLU A 157 12.52 -23.95 17.52
C GLU A 157 13.33 -24.36 18.75
#